data_AF-A0A371JKD1-F1
#
_entry.id   AF-A0A371JKD1-F1
#
_cell.length_a   1.000
_cell.length_b   1.000
_cell.length_c   1.000
_cell.angle_alpha   90.00
_cell.angle_beta   90.00
_cell.angle_gamma   90.00
#
_symmetry.space_group_name_H-M   'P 1'
#
loop_
_entity.id
_entity.type
_entity.pdbx_description
1 polymer ?
#
loop_
_entity_poly.entity_id
_entity_poly.type
_entity_poly.pdbx_seq_one_letter_code
_entity_poly.pdbx_strand_id
1 'polypeptide(L)' 'MQAVISPANAIDTRITWSSSDNQVAVVDTNGLIIITKVGRYLIIFFLK' A
#
# COMPACT_ATOMS: atom_id res chain seq x y z
N MET A 1 -11.15 8.24 2.37
CA MET A 1 -10.79 7.29 1.30
C MET A 1 -10.38 5.99 1.98
N GLN A 2 -11.06 4.89 1.68
CA GLN A 2 -10.92 3.59 2.34
C GLN A 2 -10.11 2.67 1.42
N ALA A 3 -9.01 2.08 1.90
CA ALA A 3 -8.28 1.08 1.15
C ALA A 3 -9.07 -0.24 1.21
N VAL A 4 -9.53 -0.74 0.06
CA VAL A 4 -10.27 -2.00 -0.04
C VAL A 4 -9.27 -3.13 -0.26
N ILE A 5 -9.11 -3.99 0.74
CA ILE A 5 -8.22 -5.16 0.70
C ILE A 5 -9.05 -6.33 0.13
N SER A 6 -8.64 -6.89 -1.02
CA SER A 6 -9.28 -8.06 -1.62
C SER A 6 -8.21 -8.96 -2.29
N PRO A 7 -8.27 -10.29 -2.13
CA PRO A 7 -9.30 -11.06 -1.45
C PRO A 7 -9.07 -11.09 0.06
N ALA A 8 -10.16 -10.98 0.83
CA ALA A 8 -10.17 -11.07 2.29
C ALA A 8 -9.74 -12.46 2.85
N ASN A 9 -9.42 -13.42 1.97
CA ASN A 9 -9.13 -14.83 2.29
C ASN A 9 -7.75 -15.28 1.77
N ALA A 10 -6.72 -14.42 1.84
CA ALA A 10 -5.36 -14.85 1.55
C ALA A 10 -4.81 -15.67 2.74
N ILE A 11 -4.62 -16.98 2.53
CA ILE A 11 -3.99 -17.89 3.50
C ILE A 11 -2.51 -17.49 3.71
N ASP A 12 -1.89 -16.90 2.69
CA ASP A 12 -0.57 -16.30 2.74
C ASP A 12 -0.71 -14.78 2.95
N THR A 13 -0.55 -14.32 4.19
CA THR A 13 -0.72 -12.91 4.57
C THR A 13 0.49 -12.04 4.22
N ARG A 14 1.45 -12.59 3.45
CA ARG A 14 2.63 -11.85 2.98
C ARG A 14 2.24 -10.87 1.88
N ILE A 15 1.82 -9.69 2.32
CA ILE A 15 1.49 -8.56 1.46
C ILE A 15 2.79 -7.82 1.12
N THR A 16 3.05 -7.62 -0.16
CA THR A 16 4.10 -6.70 -0.63
C THR A 16 3.45 -5.38 -1.01
N TRP A 17 3.84 -4.31 -0.32
CA TRP A 17 3.37 -2.96 -0.61
C TRP A 17 4.31 -2.26 -1.59
N SER A 18 3.74 -1.51 -2.52
CA SER A 18 4.47 -0.64 -3.45
C SER A 18 3.74 0.68 -3.60
N SER A 19 4.48 1.78 -3.57
CA SER A 19 3.97 3.11 -3.92
C SER A 19 4.35 3.45 -5.36
N SER A 20 3.48 4.17 -6.06
CA SER A 20 3.79 4.70 -7.39
C SER A 20 4.75 5.89 -7.34
N ASP A 21 4.83 6.58 -6.19
CA ASP A 21 5.70 7.74 -5.99
C ASP A 21 6.15 7.83 -4.53
N ASN A 22 7.37 7.36 -4.26
CA ASN A 22 7.97 7.36 -2.93
C ASN A 22 8.33 8.77 -2.43
N GLN A 23 8.29 9.81 -3.27
CA GLN A 23 8.47 11.19 -2.81
C GLN A 23 7.16 11.76 -2.22
N VAL A 24 6.02 11.23 -2.66
CA VAL A 24 4.68 11.70 -2.26
C VAL A 24 4.14 10.84 -1.12
N ALA A 25 4.26 9.52 -1.23
CA ALA A 25 3.85 8.60 -0.17
C ALA A 25 4.76 7.38 -0.09
N VAL A 26 5.16 7.05 1.14
CA VAL A 26 5.95 5.84 1.46
C VAL A 26 5.05 4.88 2.22
N VAL A 27 5.13 3.59 1.88
CA VAL A 27 4.40 2.52 2.56
C VAL A 27 5.40 1.55 3.18
N ASP A 28 5.22 1.22 4.46
CA ASP A 28 6.08 0.26 5.16
C ASP A 28 5.62 -1.19 4.91
N THR A 29 6.38 -2.16 5.42
CA THR A 29 6.07 -3.59 5.31
C THR A 29 4.81 -4.01 6.08
N ASN A 30 4.33 -3.17 7.00
CA ASN A 30 3.12 -3.40 7.79
C ASN A 30 1.88 -2.71 7.19
N GLY A 31 2.04 -1.98 6.08
CA GLY A 31 0.97 -1.21 5.43
C GLY A 31 0.73 0.19 6.02
N LEU A 32 1.65 0.72 6.82
CA LEU A 32 1.62 2.10 7.28
C LEU A 32 2.02 3.03 6.14
N ILE A 33 1.14 3.97 5.81
CA ILE A 33 1.32 4.93 4.73
C ILE A 33 1.68 6.29 5.33
N ILE A 34 2.86 6.80 4.96
CA ILE A 34 3.34 8.13 5.36
C ILE A 34 3.30 9.03 4.13
N ILE A 35 2.53 10.11 4.22
CA ILE A 35 2.44 11.13 3.16
C ILE A 35 3.48 12.21 3.43
N THR A 36 4.44 12.36 2.53
CA THR A 36 5.51 13.36 2.62
C THR A 36 5.22 14.62 1.80
N LYS A 37 4.40 14.52 0.75
CA LYS A 37 4.03 15.66 -0.09
C LYS A 37 2.56 15.60 -0.49
N VAL A 38 1.97 16.78 -0.73
CA VAL A 38 0.63 16.88 -1.30
C VAL A 38 0.71 16.53 -2.79
N GLY A 39 -0.05 15.52 -3.22
CA GLY A 39 -0.04 15.05 -4.60
C GLY A 39 -0.97 13.86 -4.79
N ARG A 40 -1.13 13.41 -6.04
CA ARG A 40 -1.82 12.15 -6.33
C ARG A 40 -0.77 11.05 -6.41
N TYR A 41 -1.03 9.95 -5.73
CA TYR A 41 -0.21 8.75 -5.74
C TYR A 41 -1.12 7.52 -5.66
N LEU A 42 -0.63 6.39 -6.15
CA LEU A 42 -1.29 5.09 -6.08
C LEU A 42 -0.48 4.17 -5.17
N ILE A 43 -1.16 3.49 -4.26
CA ILE A 43 -0.56 2.43 -3.47
C ILE A 43 -1.16 1.12 -3.95
N ILE A 44 -0.26 0.21 -4.31
CA ILE A 44 -0.58 -1.10 -4.87
C ILE A 44 -0.05 -2.12 -3.87
N PHE A 45 -0.86 -3.12 -3.56
CA PHE A 45 -0.44 -4.25 -2.76
C PHE A 45 -0.57 -5.51 -3.60
N PHE A 46 0.41 -6.40 -3.46
CA PHE A 46 0.42 -7.71 -4.08
C PHE A 46 0.42 -8.75 -2.98
N LEU A 47 -0.55 -9.66 -3.05
CA LEU A 47 -0.52 -10.89 -2.28
C LEU A 47 0.38 -11.88 -3.02
N LYS A 48 1.23 -12.58 -2.27
CA LYS A 48 2.10 -13.61 -2.83
C LYS A 48 1.30 -14.85 -3.21
#